data_AF-A0A564YRD1-F1
#
_entry.id   AF-A0A564YRD1-F1
#
_cell.length_a   1.000
_cell.length_b   1.000
_cell.length_c   1.000
_cell.angle_alpha   90.00
_cell.angle_beta   90.00
_cell.angle_gamma   90.00
#
_symmetry.space_group_name_H-M   'P 1'
#
loop_
_entity.id
_entity.type
_entity.pdbx_description
1 polymer ?
#
loop_
_entity_poly.entity_id
_entity_poly.type
_entity_poly.pdbx_seq_one_letter_code
_entity_poly.pdbx_strand_id
1 'polypeptide(L)' 'MSIVSAVLLVLFICASAHGKEECSNTTCNGIKCCEGLFCSIFNYCFTCRAKGVFCFSNDHCCSKHCKKPSLVCS' A
#
# COMPACT_ATOMS: atom_id res chain seq x y z
N MET A 1 -30.52 28.60 12.27
CA MET A 1 -29.15 28.18 11.90
C MET A 1 -28.82 26.96 12.73
N SER A 2 -29.23 25.78 12.24
CA SER A 2 -29.34 24.58 13.07
C SER A 2 -28.82 23.36 12.31
N ILE A 3 -27.77 22.76 12.86
CA ILE A 3 -27.48 21.31 12.92
C ILE A 3 -27.17 20.57 11.60
N VAL A 4 -27.67 21.02 10.44
CA VAL A 4 -27.47 20.32 9.15
C VAL A 4 -26.01 20.38 8.67
N SER A 5 -25.19 21.30 9.20
CA SER A 5 -23.82 21.51 8.72
C SER A 5 -22.77 20.52 9.27
N ALA A 6 -23.06 19.79 10.35
CA ALA A 6 -22.06 18.94 11.01
C ALA A 6 -22.06 17.48 10.51
N VAL A 7 -23.19 16.98 10.01
CA VAL A 7 -23.33 15.58 9.58
C VAL A 7 -22.59 15.32 8.26
N LEU A 8 -22.53 16.31 7.37
CA LEU A 8 -21.80 16.21 6.11
C LEU A 8 -20.29 16.07 6.30
N LEU A 9 -19.70 16.70 7.32
CA LEU A 9 -18.25 16.68 7.54
C LEU A 9 -17.73 15.32 8.02
N VAL A 10 -18.52 14.55 8.77
CA VAL A 10 -18.10 13.24 9.32
C VAL A 10 -18.04 12.16 8.23
N LEU A 11 -18.87 12.26 7.18
CA LEU A 11 -18.88 11.30 6.06
C LEU A 11 -17.62 11.37 5.19
N PHE A 12 -16.95 12.52 5.10
CA PHE A 12 -15.72 12.67 4.30
C PHE A 12 -14.46 12.17 5.02
N ILE A 13 -14.44 12.11 6.35
CA ILE A 13 -13.24 11.73 7.10
C ILE A 13 -13.00 10.21 7.05
N CYS A 14 -14.05 9.40 6.87
CA CYS A 14 -13.89 7.94 6.65
C CYS A 14 -13.52 7.58 5.20
N ALA A 15 -13.77 8.46 4.23
CA ALA A 15 -13.41 8.22 2.82
C ALA A 15 -11.89 8.29 2.57
N SER A 16 -11.11 8.77 3.54
CA SER A 16 -9.65 8.95 3.41
C SER A 16 -8.81 8.04 4.31
N ALA A 17 -9.44 7.15 5.10
CA ALA A 17 -8.73 6.08 5.83
C ALA A 17 -8.77 4.72 5.09
N HIS A 18 -9.73 4.55 4.18
CA HIS A 18 -9.77 3.48 3.18
C HIS A 18 -9.88 4.13 1.80
N GLY A 19 -8.79 4.74 1.33
CA GLY A 19 -8.68 5.06 -0.09
C GLY A 19 -8.67 3.74 -0.83
N LYS A 20 -9.74 3.46 -1.61
CA LYS A 20 -9.91 2.32 -2.53
C LYS A 20 -8.63 1.48 -2.66
N GLU A 21 -8.49 0.48 -1.80
CA GLU A 21 -7.41 -0.49 -1.92
C GLU A 21 -7.76 -1.35 -3.13
N GLU A 22 -7.26 -0.98 -4.32
CA GLU A 22 -7.32 -1.85 -5.47
C GLU A 22 -6.49 -3.09 -5.13
N CYS A 23 -7.15 -4.22 -4.87
CA CYS A 23 -6.43 -5.44 -4.53
C CYS A 23 -5.54 -5.86 -5.71
N SER A 24 -4.22 -5.85 -5.48
CA SER A 24 -3.26 -6.35 -6.46
C SER A 24 -3.50 -7.84 -6.71
N ASN A 25 -3.13 -8.34 -7.89
CA ASN A 25 -3.30 -9.76 -8.24
C ASN A 25 -2.34 -10.69 -7.50
N THR A 26 -1.47 -10.17 -6.64
CA THR A 26 -0.56 -10.97 -5.82
C THR A 26 -1.31 -11.62 -4.67
N THR A 27 -1.37 -12.96 -4.66
CA THR A 27 -1.99 -13.75 -3.59
C THR A 27 -0.91 -14.36 -2.69
N CYS A 28 -1.01 -14.14 -1.38
CA CYS A 28 -0.13 -14.70 -0.35
C CYS A 28 -0.95 -15.53 0.63
N ASN A 29 -0.59 -16.78 0.86
CA ASN A 29 -1.34 -17.68 1.75
C ASN A 29 -2.87 -17.72 1.51
N GLY A 30 -3.30 -17.57 0.25
CA GLY A 30 -4.72 -17.51 -0.11
C GLY A 30 -5.40 -16.13 0.09
N ILE A 31 -4.67 -15.10 0.54
CA ILE A 31 -5.15 -13.73 0.71
C ILE A 31 -4.57 -12.85 -0.41
N LYS A 32 -5.41 -12.08 -1.12
CA LYS A 32 -4.93 -11.09 -2.08
C LYS A 32 -4.32 -9.90 -1.34
N CYS A 33 -3.10 -9.53 -1.70
CA CYS A 33 -2.47 -8.32 -1.18
C CYS A 33 -3.01 -7.08 -1.91
N CYS A 34 -3.29 -6.02 -1.15
CA CYS A 34 -3.72 -4.73 -1.68
C CYS A 34 -2.64 -4.03 -2.51
N GLU A 35 -3.02 -3.05 -3.33
CA GLU A 35 -2.06 -2.16 -3.99
C GLU A 35 -1.13 -1.54 -2.94
N GLY A 36 0.15 -1.42 -3.29
CA GLY A 36 1.15 -0.98 -2.33
C GLY A 36 1.54 -2.01 -1.27
N LEU A 37 1.10 -3.26 -1.39
CA LEU A 37 1.63 -4.39 -0.61
C LEU A 37 2.38 -5.38 -1.52
N PHE A 38 3.30 -6.15 -0.95
CA PHE A 38 4.02 -7.23 -1.63
C PHE A 38 4.00 -8.52 -0.80
N CYS A 39 4.15 -9.65 -1.49
CA CYS A 39 4.27 -10.94 -0.84
C CYS A 39 5.66 -11.15 -0.27
N SER A 40 5.78 -11.22 1.05
CA SER A 40 7.03 -11.62 1.69
C SER A 40 7.25 -13.12 1.56
N ILE A 41 8.51 -13.55 1.72
CA ILE A 41 8.90 -14.98 1.76
C ILE A 41 8.17 -15.76 2.87
N PHE A 42 7.74 -15.08 3.92
CA PHE A 42 6.93 -15.64 5.00
C PHE A 42 5.44 -15.76 4.67
N ASN A 43 5.03 -15.52 3.40
CA ASN A 43 3.64 -15.56 2.94
C ASN A 43 2.69 -14.54 3.62
N TYR A 44 3.24 -13.42 4.08
CA TYR A 44 2.46 -12.28 4.57
C TYR A 44 2.51 -11.12 3.58
N CYS A 45 1.42 -10.36 3.47
CA CYS A 45 1.39 -9.10 2.76
C CYS A 45 2.10 -8.03 3.59
N PHE A 46 3.19 -7.48 3.09
CA PHE A 46 3.90 -6.36 3.70
C PHE A 46 3.78 -5.10 2.85
N THR A 47 3.80 -3.93 3.48
CA THR A 47 3.81 -2.67 2.75
C THR A 47 5.05 -2.56 1.87
N CYS A 48 4.84 -2.20 0.60
CA CYS A 48 5.91 -1.90 -0.32
C CYS A 48 6.74 -0.73 0.20
N ARG A 49 7.99 -0.70 -0.24
CA ARG A 49 9.00 0.26 0.20
C ARG A 49 8.97 1.45 -0.74
N ALA A 50 8.95 2.64 -0.14
CA ALA A 50 9.02 3.91 -0.86
C ALA A 50 10.41 4.12 -1.48
N LYS A 51 10.51 5.08 -2.41
CA LYS A 51 11.76 5.47 -3.05
C LYS A 51 12.84 5.82 -2.02
N GLY A 52 14.07 5.38 -2.28
CA GLY A 52 15.23 5.61 -1.41
C GLY A 52 15.32 4.65 -0.22
N VAL A 53 14.30 3.81 0.01
CA VAL A 53 14.34 2.77 1.04
C VAL A 53 15.07 1.54 0.48
N PHE A 54 15.86 0.90 1.35
CA PHE A 54 16.60 -0.31 1.02
C PHE A 54 15.68 -1.43 0.51
N CYS A 55 16.06 -2.19 -0.52
CA CYS A 55 15.32 -3.30 -1.11
C CYS A 55 16.24 -4.46 -1.50
N PHE A 56 15.73 -5.70 -1.40
CA PHE A 56 16.45 -6.89 -1.87
C PHE A 56 15.92 -7.41 -3.21
N SER A 57 14.64 -7.15 -3.49
CA SER A 57 13.96 -7.53 -4.73
C SER A 57 13.13 -6.34 -5.23
N ASN A 58 12.87 -6.34 -6.53
CA ASN A 58 11.97 -5.38 -7.20
C ASN A 58 10.58 -5.37 -6.55
N ASP A 59 10.07 -6.54 -6.15
CA ASP A 59 8.77 -6.66 -5.52
C ASP A 59 8.64 -5.95 -4.18
N HIS A 60 9.76 -5.72 -3.50
CA HIS A 60 9.73 -4.97 -2.24
C HIS A 60 9.41 -3.50 -2.47
N CYS A 61 9.61 -2.96 -3.67
CA CYS A 61 9.45 -1.54 -3.98
C CYS A 61 8.06 -1.26 -4.54
N CYS A 62 7.45 -0.14 -4.14
CA CYS A 62 6.17 0.29 -4.69
C CYS A 62 6.25 0.56 -6.20
N SER A 63 7.39 1.10 -6.65
CA SER A 63 7.71 1.30 -8.07
C SER A 63 8.06 0.02 -8.82
N LYS A 64 8.06 -1.14 -8.14
CA LYS A 64 8.54 -2.43 -8.66
C LYS A 64 9.96 -2.38 -9.24
N HIS A 65 10.77 -1.42 -8.77
CA HIS A 65 12.11 -1.21 -9.28
C HIS A 65 13.10 -1.00 -8.12
N CYS A 66 13.96 -1.99 -7.92
CA CYS A 66 15.05 -1.98 -6.96
C CYS A 66 16.38 -1.72 -7.69
N LYS A 67 16.97 -0.54 -7.50
CA LYS A 67 18.20 -0.11 -8.17
C LYS A 67 19.40 -0.84 -7.58
N LYS A 68 20.11 -1.59 -8.42
CA LYS A 68 21.41 -2.23 -8.11
C LYS A 68 22.56 -1.31 -8.56
N PRO A 69 23.72 -1.28 -7.88
CA PRO A 69 24.11 -2.09 -6.71
C PRO A 69 23.67 -1.51 -5.35
N SER A 70 23.12 -0.30 -5.32
CA SER A 70 22.78 0.39 -4.07
C SER A 70 21.64 -0.27 -3.27
N LEU A 71 20.91 -1.22 -3.86
CA LEU A 71 19.81 -1.96 -3.24
C LEU A 71 18.77 -0.99 -2.63
N VAL A 72 18.31 -0.01 -3.42
CA VAL A 72 17.30 0.97 -3.01
C VAL A 72 16.17 1.09 -4.02
N CYS A 73 14.96 1.33 -3.55
CA CYS A 73 13.81 1.55 -4.42
C CYS A 73 13.97 2.84 -5.21
N SER A 74 13.68 2.81 -6.52
CA SER A 74 13.88 3.93 -7.44
C SER A 74 12.58 4.59 -7.89
#